data_AF-A0A964YII6-F1
#
_entry.id   AF-A0A964YII6-F1
#
_cell.length_a   1.000
_cell.length_b   1.000
_cell.length_c   1.000
_cell.angle_alpha   90.00
_cell.angle_beta   90.00
_cell.angle_gamma   90.00
#
_symmetry.space_group_name_H-M   'P 1'
#
loop_
_entity.id
_entity.type
_entity.pdbx_description
1 polymer ?
#
loop_
_entity_poly.entity_id
_entity_poly.type
_entity_poly.pdbx_seq_one_letter_code
_entity_poly.pdbx_strand_id
1 'polypeptide(L)'
;MNDLPRQKLREIIVQHGRALCDDTKRCEAFLRDYCGQYGREIFILISALKKGVVKDILNSSNIPVELLLGRLTKQMQNDLGLTEEAARYAVESWAMVLDKMTPQQIQQPIIKPSNTISRNQQPILESTHPQPREISQTRQIDYTNLESLLQAQNFRAADLETEKIMLAVANREKERWLRTEDAEKFP
;
A
#
# COMPACT_ATOMS: atom_id res chain seq x y z
N MET A 1 -7.69 -6.66 -4.40
CA MET A 1 -8.64 -6.35 -3.30
C MET A 1 -8.70 -4.84 -3.14
N ASN A 2 -9.82 -4.28 -2.71
CA ASN A 2 -9.99 -2.83 -2.61
C ASN A 2 -9.32 -2.26 -1.35
N ASP A 3 -8.80 -1.04 -1.43
CA ASP A 3 -8.16 -0.38 -0.28
C ASP A 3 -9.15 0.35 0.64
N LEU A 4 -10.36 0.66 0.14
CA LEU A 4 -11.37 1.39 0.89
C LEU A 4 -11.74 0.72 2.25
N PRO A 5 -11.96 -0.60 2.33
CA PRO A 5 -12.26 -1.27 3.61
C PRO A 5 -11.11 -1.19 4.61
N ARG A 6 -9.86 -1.28 4.13
CA ARG A 6 -8.65 -1.12 4.94
C ARG A 6 -8.51 0.31 5.47
N GLN A 7 -8.77 1.31 4.63
CA GLN A 7 -8.75 2.72 5.01
C GLN A 7 -9.83 3.02 6.07
N LYS A 8 -11.06 2.54 5.86
CA LYS A 8 -12.13 2.73 6.84
C LYS A 8 -11.87 2.00 8.15
N LEU A 9 -11.31 0.79 8.10
CA LEU A 9 -10.86 0.10 9.30
C LEU A 9 -9.87 0.95 10.10
N ARG A 10 -8.92 1.61 9.43
CA ARG A 10 -7.97 2.52 10.07
C ARG A 10 -8.68 3.69 10.76
N GLU A 11 -9.56 4.37 10.05
CA GLU A 11 -10.32 5.49 10.62
C GLU A 11 -11.12 5.06 11.87
N ILE A 12 -11.81 3.92 11.78
CA ILE A 12 -12.61 3.37 12.87
C ILE A 12 -11.73 3.10 14.10
N ILE A 13 -10.56 2.48 13.92
CA ILE A 13 -9.63 2.19 15.03
C ILE A 13 -9.00 3.47 15.60
N VAL A 14 -8.72 4.48 14.78
CA VAL A 14 -8.25 5.80 15.25
C VAL A 14 -9.32 6.50 16.08
N GLN A 15 -10.59 6.42 15.66
CA GLN A 15 -11.70 7.10 16.33
C GLN A 15 -12.16 6.42 17.62
N HIS A 16 -12.23 5.09 17.64
CA HIS A 16 -12.79 4.31 18.76
C HIS A 16 -11.72 3.60 19.60
N GLY A 17 -10.46 3.62 19.15
CA GLY A 17 -9.34 3.01 19.83
C GLY A 17 -9.29 1.49 19.74
N ARG A 18 -8.37 0.90 20.49
CA ARG A 18 -8.08 -0.55 20.49
C ARG A 18 -9.19 -1.41 21.09
N ALA A 19 -10.20 -0.82 21.73
CA ALA A 19 -11.34 -1.54 22.30
C ALA A 19 -12.14 -2.31 21.23
N LEU A 20 -12.09 -1.87 19.97
CA LEU A 20 -12.69 -2.59 18.84
C LEU A 20 -11.97 -3.87 18.45
N CYS A 21 -10.68 -4.00 18.80
CA CYS A 21 -9.94 -5.23 18.60
C CYS A 21 -10.41 -6.36 19.52
N ASP A 22 -11.11 -6.04 20.61
CA ASP A 22 -11.67 -7.02 21.52
C ASP A 22 -13.13 -7.39 21.19
N ASP A 23 -13.90 -6.49 20.55
CA ASP A 23 -15.28 -6.74 20.13
C ASP A 23 -15.41 -6.89 18.61
N THR A 24 -15.35 -8.14 18.17
CA THR A 24 -15.48 -8.50 16.75
C THR A 24 -16.85 -8.16 16.15
N LYS A 25 -17.94 -8.27 16.93
CA LYS A 25 -19.28 -7.99 16.41
C LYS A 25 -19.46 -6.50 16.15
N ARG A 26 -18.96 -5.68 17.07
CA ARG A 26 -18.98 -4.22 16.93
C ARG A 26 -18.10 -3.76 15.76
N CYS A 27 -16.92 -4.38 15.60
CA CYS A 27 -16.06 -4.11 14.44
C CYS A 27 -16.73 -4.49 13.11
N GLU A 28 -17.43 -5.63 13.05
CA GLU A 28 -18.17 -6.04 11.84
C GLU A 28 -19.31 -5.08 11.51
N ALA A 29 -20.07 -4.64 12.52
CA ALA A 29 -21.16 -3.69 12.34
C ALA A 29 -20.66 -2.38 11.71
N PHE A 30 -19.61 -1.78 12.28
CA PHE A 30 -19.03 -0.56 11.72
C PHE A 30 -18.57 -0.75 10.27
N LEU A 31 -17.84 -1.83 9.97
CA LEU A 31 -17.41 -2.08 8.60
C LEU A 31 -18.58 -2.28 7.63
N ARG A 32 -19.67 -2.93 8.06
CA ARG A 32 -20.87 -3.05 7.22
C ARG A 32 -21.56 -1.71 6.99
N ASP A 33 -21.59 -0.83 7.99
CA ASP A 33 -22.21 0.49 7.90
C ASP A 33 -21.46 1.40 6.92
N TYR A 34 -20.13 1.35 6.89
CA TYR A 34 -19.32 2.20 6.00
C TYR A 34 -19.03 1.58 4.62
N CYS A 35 -18.83 0.26 4.55
CA CYS A 35 -18.34 -0.43 3.34
C CYS A 35 -19.15 -1.68 3.00
N GLY A 36 -20.47 -1.68 3.24
CA GLY A 36 -21.35 -2.83 3.02
C GLY A 36 -21.32 -3.46 1.62
N GLN A 37 -20.90 -2.73 0.59
CA GLN A 37 -20.69 -3.24 -0.77
C GLN A 37 -19.47 -4.18 -0.90
N TYR A 38 -18.54 -4.17 0.06
CA TYR A 38 -17.30 -4.96 0.08
C TYR A 38 -17.41 -6.16 1.03
N GLY A 39 -18.47 -6.95 0.90
CA GLY A 39 -18.76 -8.06 1.82
C GLY A 39 -17.64 -9.09 1.94
N ARG A 40 -16.89 -9.34 0.85
CA ARG A 40 -15.74 -10.26 0.84
C ARG A 40 -14.58 -9.72 1.68
N GLU A 41 -14.20 -8.47 1.48
CA GLU A 41 -13.12 -7.82 2.24
C GLU A 41 -13.49 -7.70 3.72
N ILE A 42 -14.73 -7.30 4.04
CA ILE A 42 -15.21 -7.25 5.43
C ILE A 42 -15.10 -8.63 6.07
N PHE A 43 -15.59 -9.67 5.40
CA PHE A 43 -15.51 -11.03 5.91
C PHE A 43 -14.07 -11.46 6.22
N ILE A 44 -13.12 -11.14 5.33
CA ILE A 44 -11.72 -11.50 5.48
C ILE A 44 -11.07 -10.74 6.65
N LEU A 45 -11.31 -9.43 6.77
CA LEU A 45 -10.79 -8.61 7.87
C LEU A 45 -11.32 -9.07 9.23
N ILE A 46 -12.62 -9.37 9.30
CA ILE A 46 -13.27 -9.88 10.50
C ILE A 46 -12.79 -11.30 10.83
N SER A 47 -12.55 -12.13 9.83
CA SER A 47 -12.01 -13.48 10.03
C SER A 47 -10.60 -13.43 10.64
N ALA A 48 -9.75 -12.51 10.18
CA ALA A 48 -8.43 -12.29 10.78
C ALA A 48 -8.54 -11.88 12.26
N LEU A 49 -9.50 -11.01 12.59
CA LEU A 49 -9.76 -10.60 13.97
C LEU A 49 -10.22 -11.78 14.84
N LYS A 50 -11.18 -12.58 14.36
CA LYS A 50 -11.67 -13.78 15.06
C LYS A 50 -10.58 -14.81 15.31
N LYS A 51 -9.63 -14.94 14.37
CA LYS A 51 -8.49 -15.86 14.47
C LYS A 51 -7.38 -15.37 15.40
N GLY A 52 -7.51 -14.17 15.98
CA GLY A 52 -6.54 -13.64 16.92
C GLY A 52 -5.30 -13.03 16.26
N VAL A 53 -5.31 -12.84 14.93
CA VAL A 53 -4.20 -12.24 14.17
C VAL A 53 -3.80 -10.90 14.77
N VAL A 54 -4.77 -10.08 15.17
CA VAL A 54 -4.57 -8.77 15.79
C VAL A 54 -3.88 -8.88 17.16
N LYS A 55 -4.22 -9.90 17.95
CA LYS A 55 -3.59 -10.18 19.25
C LYS A 55 -2.15 -10.67 19.06
N ASP A 56 -1.92 -11.54 18.09
CA ASP A 56 -0.58 -12.01 17.73
C ASP A 56 0.32 -10.86 17.24
N ILE A 57 -0.23 -9.94 16.45
CA ILE A 57 0.47 -8.74 15.99
C ILE A 57 0.85 -7.84 17.17
N LEU A 58 -0.04 -7.64 18.14
CA LEU A 58 0.23 -6.84 19.33
C LEU A 58 1.28 -7.49 20.25
N ASN A 59 1.19 -8.80 20.46
CA ASN A 59 2.12 -9.54 21.33
C ASN A 59 3.51 -9.70 20.71
N SER A 60 3.60 -9.70 19.38
CA SER A 60 4.84 -9.83 18.64
C SER A 60 5.50 -8.45 18.47
N SER A 61 6.22 -8.01 19.50
CA SER A 61 6.99 -6.75 19.46
C SER A 61 8.49 -6.93 19.14
N ASN A 62 9.01 -8.16 19.24
CA ASN A 62 10.42 -8.49 18.99
C ASN A 62 10.66 -9.30 17.69
N ILE A 63 9.60 -9.59 16.93
CA ILE A 63 9.69 -10.42 15.71
C ILE A 63 9.63 -9.50 14.48
N PRO A 64 10.51 -9.67 13.48
CA PRO A 64 10.43 -8.93 12.22
C PRO A 64 9.06 -9.07 11.57
N VAL A 65 8.48 -7.94 11.16
CA VAL A 65 7.11 -7.88 10.65
C VAL A 65 6.91 -8.80 9.44
N GLU A 66 7.89 -8.96 8.56
CA GLU A 66 7.77 -9.82 7.38
C GLU A 66 7.58 -11.30 7.73
N LEU A 67 8.33 -11.79 8.72
CA LEU A 67 8.23 -13.18 9.20
C LEU A 67 6.88 -13.41 9.89
N LEU A 68 6.44 -12.44 10.69
CA LEU A 68 5.15 -12.48 11.37
C LEU A 68 3.99 -12.50 10.36
N LEU A 69 4.01 -11.60 9.38
CA LEU A 69 3.01 -11.53 8.30
C LEU A 69 2.98 -12.84 7.52
N GLY A 70 4.14 -13.39 7.14
CA GLY A 70 4.24 -14.65 6.41
C GLY A 70 3.65 -15.83 7.19
N ARG A 71 3.92 -15.93 8.49
CA ARG A 71 3.36 -16.96 9.38
C ARG A 71 1.84 -16.83 9.50
N LEU A 72 1.34 -15.63 9.81
CA LEU A 72 -0.09 -15.37 9.98
C LEU A 72 -0.87 -15.57 8.67
N THR A 73 -0.26 -15.22 7.54
CA THR A 73 -0.82 -15.46 6.20
C THR A 73 -0.97 -16.96 5.94
N LYS A 74 0.06 -17.78 6.24
CA LYS A 74 -0.04 -19.24 6.12
C LYS A 74 -1.09 -19.83 7.08
N GLN A 75 -1.15 -19.32 8.32
CA GLN A 75 -2.16 -19.73 9.29
C GLN A 75 -3.58 -19.46 8.78
N MET A 76 -3.84 -18.26 8.24
CA MET A 76 -5.15 -17.93 7.66
C MET A 76 -5.51 -18.79 6.46
N GLN A 77 -4.56 -19.13 5.58
CA GLN A 77 -4.80 -20.03 4.45
C GLN A 77 -5.20 -21.43 4.92
N ASN A 78 -4.46 -22.00 5.87
CA ASN A 78 -4.71 -23.35 6.39
C ASN A 78 -6.03 -23.43 7.17
N ASP A 79 -6.34 -22.40 7.96
CA ASP A 79 -7.48 -22.41 8.88
C ASP A 79 -8.82 -22.09 8.21
N LEU A 80 -8.82 -21.24 7.17
CA LEU A 80 -10.03 -20.72 6.53
C LEU A 80 -10.16 -21.14 5.06
N GLY A 81 -9.16 -21.82 4.50
CA GLY A 81 -9.12 -22.17 3.07
C GLY A 81 -9.08 -20.94 2.16
N LEU A 82 -8.62 -19.80 2.68
CA LEU A 82 -8.51 -18.56 1.92
C LEU A 82 -7.36 -18.63 0.92
N THR A 83 -7.45 -17.85 -0.16
CA THR A 83 -6.32 -17.66 -1.08
C THR A 83 -5.19 -16.90 -0.39
N GLU A 84 -3.96 -17.09 -0.88
CA GLU A 84 -2.78 -16.39 -0.35
C GLU A 84 -2.97 -14.87 -0.36
N GLU A 85 -3.54 -14.33 -1.44
CA GLU A 85 -3.82 -12.90 -1.60
C GLU A 85 -4.82 -12.40 -0.56
N ALA A 86 -5.88 -13.17 -0.28
CA ALA A 86 -6.89 -12.83 0.72
C ALA A 86 -6.32 -12.84 2.13
N ALA A 87 -5.56 -13.87 2.47
CA ALA A 87 -4.89 -13.98 3.75
C ALA A 87 -3.88 -12.85 3.95
N ARG A 88 -3.01 -12.60 2.95
CA ARG A 88 -2.01 -11.53 2.98
C ARG A 88 -2.67 -10.17 3.16
N TYR A 89 -3.71 -9.89 2.37
CA TYR A 89 -4.47 -8.65 2.48
C TYR A 89 -5.01 -8.40 3.89
N ALA A 90 -5.55 -9.43 4.55
CA ALA A 90 -6.11 -9.31 5.89
C ALA A 90 -5.04 -8.94 6.92
N VAL A 91 -3.94 -9.69 6.93
CA VAL A 91 -2.88 -9.54 7.93
C VAL A 91 -2.17 -8.19 7.75
N GLU A 92 -1.87 -7.79 6.50
CA GLU A 92 -1.30 -6.48 6.19
C GLU A 92 -2.22 -5.33 6.60
N SER A 93 -3.53 -5.47 6.37
CA SER A 93 -4.50 -4.44 6.77
C SER A 93 -4.46 -4.20 8.28
N TRP A 94 -4.42 -5.26 9.08
CA TRP A 94 -4.34 -5.14 10.53
C TRP A 94 -2.98 -4.65 11.02
N ALA A 95 -1.88 -5.07 10.39
CA ALA A 95 -0.54 -4.58 10.73
C ALA A 95 -0.38 -3.07 10.46
N MET A 96 -0.97 -2.58 9.37
CA MET A 96 -0.98 -1.15 9.00
C MET A 96 -1.85 -0.30 9.95
N VAL A 97 -2.96 -0.86 10.43
CA VAL A 97 -3.88 -0.17 11.35
C VAL A 97 -3.33 -0.10 12.78
N LEU A 98 -2.58 -1.13 13.20
CA LEU A 98 -1.94 -1.18 14.52
C LEU A 98 -0.60 -0.42 14.60
N ASP A 99 -0.25 0.33 13.55
CA ASP A 99 0.95 1.18 13.46
C ASP A 99 2.28 0.42 13.63
N LYS A 100 2.28 -0.89 13.37
CA LYS A 100 3.52 -1.70 13.28
C LYS A 100 4.14 -1.66 11.89
N MET A 101 3.50 -0.95 10.95
CA MET A 101 3.97 -0.78 9.59
C MET A 101 3.71 0.67 9.17
N THR A 102 4.77 1.45 9.02
CA THR A 102 4.66 2.75 8.34
C THR A 102 4.19 2.50 6.89
N PRO A 103 3.36 3.38 6.32
CA PRO A 103 2.84 3.23 4.95
C PRO A 103 3.93 3.14 3.86
N GLN A 104 5.21 3.35 4.21
CA GLN A 104 6.36 3.25 3.32
C GLN A 104 6.70 1.83 2.84
N GLN A 105 6.12 0.75 3.40
CA GLN A 105 6.46 -0.62 2.97
C GLN A 105 5.42 -1.31 2.07
N ILE A 106 4.26 -0.71 1.80
CA ILE A 106 3.22 -1.30 0.93
C ILE A 106 3.48 -1.03 -0.57
N GLN A 107 4.54 -0.27 -0.89
CA GLN A 107 5.04 -0.06 -2.26
C GLN A 107 6.30 -0.86 -2.59
N GLN A 108 6.68 -1.84 -1.77
CA GLN A 108 7.74 -2.77 -2.18
C GLN A 108 7.14 -3.92 -2.99
N PRO A 109 7.59 -4.16 -4.24
CA PRO A 109 7.22 -5.36 -4.97
C PRO A 109 7.64 -6.58 -4.16
N ILE A 110 6.81 -7.61 -4.14
CA ILE A 110 7.10 -8.91 -3.52
C ILE A 110 8.36 -9.51 -4.18
N ILE A 111 9.54 -9.29 -3.59
CA ILE A 111 10.73 -10.11 -3.85
C ILE A 111 10.77 -11.17 -2.74
N LYS A 112 10.49 -12.42 -3.12
CA LYS A 112 10.54 -13.59 -2.23
C LYS A 112 11.97 -13.76 -1.68
N PRO A 113 12.17 -14.23 -0.43
CA PRO A 113 13.50 -14.52 0.07
C PRO A 113 13.96 -15.88 -0.49
N SER A 114 15.02 -15.88 -1.29
CA SER A 114 15.79 -17.10 -1.54
C SER A 114 17.27 -16.82 -1.35
N ASN A 115 17.76 -17.23 -0.18
CA ASN A 115 19.18 -17.49 0.04
C ASN A 115 19.62 -18.61 -0.92
N THR A 116 20.42 -18.30 -1.94
CA THR A 116 21.38 -19.27 -2.48
C THR A 116 22.59 -18.53 -3.06
N ILE A 117 23.71 -18.62 -2.36
CA ILE A 117 25.05 -18.38 -2.92
C ILE A 117 25.33 -19.47 -3.98
N SER A 118 25.99 -19.07 -5.08
CA SER A 118 26.86 -19.88 -5.96
C SER A 118 26.37 -20.16 -7.40
N ARG A 119 27.03 -19.43 -8.32
CA ARG A 119 27.78 -19.93 -9.50
C ARG A 119 27.00 -20.44 -10.75
N ASN A 120 27.25 -19.70 -11.84
CA ASN A 120 27.33 -20.09 -13.26
C ASN A 120 26.10 -20.67 -13.97
N GLN A 121 25.46 -19.85 -14.81
CA GLN A 121 25.51 -19.89 -16.30
C GLN A 121 24.27 -19.19 -16.91
N GLN A 122 24.52 -18.25 -17.82
CA GLN A 122 23.58 -17.72 -18.82
C GLN A 122 23.20 -18.83 -19.85
N PRO A 123 22.22 -18.67 -20.80
CA PRO A 123 21.71 -17.38 -21.34
C PRO A 123 20.20 -17.29 -21.75
N ILE A 124 19.76 -16.04 -22.05
CA ILE A 124 18.61 -15.53 -22.86
C ILE A 124 17.16 -15.99 -22.53
N LEU A 125 16.16 -15.10 -22.40
CA LEU A 125 15.60 -14.19 -23.41
C LEU A 125 14.87 -12.97 -22.77
N GLU A 126 15.32 -11.77 -23.14
CA GLU A 126 14.53 -10.66 -23.71
C GLU A 126 13.15 -10.31 -23.11
N SER A 127 13.10 -9.29 -22.26
CA SER A 127 12.09 -8.24 -22.38
C SER A 127 12.60 -6.92 -21.81
N THR A 128 12.55 -5.90 -22.66
CA THR A 128 13.28 -4.64 -22.62
C THR A 128 12.77 -3.71 -21.52
N HIS A 129 13.55 -3.57 -20.44
CA HIS A 129 13.50 -2.41 -19.56
C HIS A 129 14.42 -1.32 -20.14
N PRO A 130 13.95 -0.09 -20.40
CA PRO A 130 14.86 1.03 -20.57
C PRO A 130 15.50 1.35 -19.22
N GLN A 131 16.83 1.22 -19.17
CA GLN A 131 17.68 1.72 -18.09
C GLN A 131 17.54 3.24 -17.97
N PRO A 132 17.62 3.82 -16.76
CA PRO A 132 17.70 5.27 -16.57
C PRO A 132 18.98 5.77 -17.22
N ARG A 133 18.86 6.52 -18.31
CA ARG A 133 19.98 7.29 -18.85
C ARG A 133 19.91 8.68 -18.24
N GLU A 134 20.98 9.02 -17.53
CA GLU A 134 21.27 10.41 -17.20
C GLU A 134 21.32 11.23 -18.49
N ILE A 135 20.42 12.20 -18.61
CA ILE A 135 20.54 13.28 -19.59
C ILE A 135 20.23 14.59 -18.90
N SER A 136 21.31 15.30 -18.67
CA SER A 136 21.46 16.65 -18.18
C SER A 136 20.57 17.64 -18.92
N GLN A 137 19.61 18.23 -18.22
CA GLN A 137 19.24 19.65 -18.34
C GLN A 137 18.35 20.03 -17.14
N THR A 138 19.02 20.43 -16.07
CA THR A 138 18.48 20.76 -14.77
C THR A 138 17.61 22.02 -14.81
N ARG A 139 16.33 21.86 -15.11
CA ARG A 139 15.31 22.66 -14.42
C ARG A 139 15.04 21.94 -13.11
N GLN A 140 15.63 22.45 -12.03
CA GLN A 140 15.40 21.93 -10.69
C GLN A 140 13.97 22.30 -10.28
N ILE A 141 13.01 21.49 -10.72
CA ILE A 141 11.62 21.61 -10.31
C ILE A 141 11.55 21.14 -8.86
N ASP A 142 11.03 22.00 -8.01
CA ASP A 142 10.92 21.71 -6.58
C ASP A 142 9.68 20.87 -6.31
N TYR A 143 9.90 19.57 -6.09
CA TYR A 143 8.86 18.60 -5.80
C TYR A 143 8.51 18.53 -4.30
N THR A 144 9.14 19.33 -3.43
CA THR A 144 8.96 19.27 -1.97
C THR A 144 7.49 19.46 -1.57
N ASN A 145 6.76 20.32 -2.28
CA ASN A 145 5.33 20.54 -2.03
C ASN A 145 4.49 19.31 -2.42
N LEU A 146 4.75 18.74 -3.60
CA LEU A 146 4.08 17.53 -4.05
C LEU A 146 4.37 16.35 -3.10
N GLU A 147 5.62 16.19 -2.66
CA GLU A 147 6.01 15.16 -1.70
C GLU A 147 5.28 15.35 -0.35
N SER A 148 5.20 16.57 0.16
CA SER A 148 4.45 16.87 1.39
C SER A 148 2.96 16.59 1.24
N LEU A 149 2.35 16.86 0.08
CA LEU A 149 0.93 16.60 -0.18
C LEU A 149 0.64 15.09 -0.30
N LEU A 150 1.54 14.34 -0.92
CA LEU A 150 1.47 12.88 -1.00
C LEU A 150 1.64 12.25 0.38
N GLN A 151 2.59 12.77 1.20
CA GLN A 151 2.79 12.33 2.57
C GLN A 151 1.58 12.64 3.48
N ALA A 152 0.92 13.78 3.24
CA ALA A 152 -0.31 14.17 3.95
C ALA A 152 -1.57 13.44 3.45
N GLN A 153 -1.47 12.51 2.49
CA GLN A 153 -2.60 11.84 1.82
C GLN A 153 -3.60 12.82 1.19
N ASN A 154 -3.17 14.04 0.87
CA ASN A 154 -4.01 15.04 0.25
C ASN A 154 -3.94 14.90 -1.28
N PHE A 155 -4.45 13.79 -1.79
CA PHE A 155 -4.36 13.44 -3.22
C PHE A 155 -5.04 14.46 -4.13
N ARG A 156 -6.14 15.05 -3.67
CA ARG A 156 -6.82 16.11 -4.41
C ARG A 156 -5.93 17.34 -4.63
N ALA A 157 -5.14 17.71 -3.63
CA ALA A 157 -4.17 18.79 -3.77
C ALA A 157 -2.91 18.33 -4.54
N ALA A 158 -2.49 17.08 -4.37
CA ALA A 158 -1.36 16.50 -5.09
C ALA A 158 -1.61 16.43 -6.61
N ASP A 159 -2.82 16.09 -7.04
CA ASP A 159 -3.21 16.09 -8.46
C ASP A 159 -3.10 17.51 -9.06
N LEU A 160 -3.51 18.53 -8.30
CA LEU A 160 -3.37 19.94 -8.70
C LEU A 160 -1.91 20.38 -8.78
N GLU A 161 -1.07 19.97 -7.82
CA GLU A 161 0.36 20.29 -7.85
C GLU A 161 1.08 19.53 -8.98
N THR A 162 0.64 18.31 -9.29
CA THR A 162 1.14 17.53 -10.43
C THR A 162 0.81 18.20 -11.76
N GLU A 163 -0.43 18.67 -11.95
CA GLU A 163 -0.83 19.42 -13.15
C GLU A 163 0.05 20.67 -13.33
N LYS A 164 0.25 21.42 -12.25
CA LYS A 164 1.08 22.63 -12.23
C LYS A 164 2.54 22.34 -12.54
N ILE A 165 3.09 21.27 -11.99
CA ILE A 165 4.45 20.79 -12.28
C ILE A 165 4.57 20.42 -13.76
N MET A 166 3.63 19.64 -14.31
CA MET A 166 3.68 19.22 -15.71
C MET A 166 3.58 20.41 -16.68
N LEU A 167 2.78 21.43 -16.34
CA LEU A 167 2.72 22.69 -17.07
C LEU A 167 4.03 23.49 -16.95
N ALA A 168 4.68 23.49 -15.78
CA ALA A 168 5.99 24.13 -15.58
C ALA A 168 7.12 23.43 -16.35
N VAL A 169 7.12 22.09 -16.39
CA VAL A 169 8.03 21.30 -17.23
C VAL A 169 7.84 21.68 -18.70
N ALA A 170 6.59 21.80 -19.15
CA ALA A 170 6.25 22.16 -20.52
C ALA A 170 6.44 23.65 -20.88
N ASN A 171 6.87 24.52 -19.97
CA ASN A 171 6.90 25.99 -20.16
C ASN A 171 5.54 26.64 -20.43
N ARG A 172 4.47 26.09 -19.87
CA ARG A 172 3.07 26.47 -20.13
C ARG A 172 2.28 26.81 -18.88
N GLU A 173 2.93 27.37 -17.88
CA GLU A 173 2.28 27.73 -16.59
C GLU A 173 1.08 28.68 -16.74
N LYS A 174 1.03 29.44 -17.84
CA LYS A 174 -0.09 30.36 -18.16
C LYS A 174 -1.29 29.67 -18.83
N GLU A 175 -1.15 28.40 -19.18
CA GLU A 175 -2.16 27.61 -19.89
C GLU A 175 -2.64 26.49 -18.96
N ARG A 176 -3.90 26.06 -19.09
CA ARG A 176 -4.49 25.01 -18.23
C ARG A 176 -4.53 23.64 -18.92
N TRP A 177 -3.66 23.45 -19.91
CA TRP A 177 -3.61 22.24 -20.73
C TRP A 177 -2.21 21.99 -21.29
N LEU A 178 -1.93 20.73 -21.59
CA LEU A 178 -0.72 20.29 -22.29
C LEU A 178 -1.08 19.92 -23.72
N ARG A 179 -0.21 20.22 -24.68
CA ARG A 179 -0.34 19.65 -26.03
C ARG A 179 0.36 18.30 -26.09
N THR A 180 -0.05 17.48 -27.04
CA THR A 180 0.57 16.19 -27.32
C THR A 180 2.07 16.33 -27.61
N GLU A 181 2.46 17.40 -28.31
CA GLU A 181 3.86 17.76 -28.61
C GLU A 181 4.70 18.11 -27.37
N ASP A 182 4.05 18.55 -26.28
CA ASP A 182 4.73 18.89 -25.03
C ASP A 182 5.05 17.61 -24.23
N ALA A 183 4.20 16.58 -24.34
CA ALA A 183 4.40 15.30 -23.68
C ALA A 183 5.60 14.51 -24.23
N GLU A 184 5.92 14.69 -25.52
CA GLU A 184 7.11 14.09 -26.16
C GLU A 184 8.42 14.78 -25.76
N LYS A 185 8.35 15.95 -25.11
CA LYS A 185 9.49 16.76 -24.67
C LYS A 185 9.75 16.65 -23.17
N PHE A 186 8.97 15.82 -22.46
CA PHE A 186 9.26 15.54 -21.07
C PHE A 186 10.58 14.77 -20.94
N PRO A 187 11.41 15.14 -19.94
CA PRO A 187 12.68 14.48 -19.69
C PRO A 187 12.49 13.00 -19.29
#